data_AF-A0A524NCJ9-F1
#
_entry.id   AF-A0A524NCJ9-F1
#
_cell.length_a   1.000
_cell.length_b   1.000
_cell.length_c   1.000
_cell.angle_alpha   90.00
_cell.angle_beta   90.00
_cell.angle_gamma   90.00
#
_symmetry.space_group_name_H-M   'P 1'
#
loop_
_entity.id
_entity.type
_entity.pdbx_description
1 polymer ?
#
loop_
_entity_poly.entity_id
_entity_poly.type
_entity_poly.pdbx_seq_one_letter_code
_entity_poly.pdbx_strand_id
1 'polypeptide(L)'
;MALEIVCPTCGADDDVTGEPLDSGEIRLTCAACRVQWVRDPRPRCPTCGSDDMYHRPQIILEKSRGSQMSIQGIHVEYGCHVCDPPEVRVRGGRSTHLPERLEGSQ
;
A
#
# COMPACT_ATOMS: atom_id res chain seq x y z
N MET A 1 -5.73 -4.93 -5.12
CA MET A 1 -7.20 -4.83 -5.27
C MET A 1 -7.56 -3.38 -5.04
N ALA A 2 -8.00 -2.67 -6.08
CA ALA A 2 -8.49 -1.31 -5.90
C ALA A 2 -9.73 -1.37 -5.01
N LEU A 3 -9.77 -0.55 -3.96
CA LEU A 3 -10.98 -0.39 -3.15
C LEU A 3 -12.05 0.24 -4.05
N GLU A 4 -12.99 -0.58 -4.49
CA GLU A 4 -14.12 -0.15 -5.30
C GLU A 4 -14.96 0.85 -4.49
N ILE A 5 -15.14 2.06 -5.02
CA ILE A 5 -15.85 3.13 -4.33
C ILE A 5 -17.30 3.10 -4.79
N VAL A 6 -18.18 2.54 -3.95
CA VAL A 6 -19.60 2.38 -4.25
C VAL A 6 -20.44 3.32 -3.37
N CYS A 7 -21.46 3.93 -3.97
CA CYS A 7 -22.44 4.72 -3.22
C CYS A 7 -23.21 3.85 -2.21
N PRO A 8 -23.21 4.20 -0.91
CA PRO A 8 -23.85 3.38 0.12
C PRO A 8 -25.38 3.34 0.03
N THR A 9 -25.99 4.27 -0.72
CA THR A 9 -27.45 4.40 -0.80
C THR A 9 -28.02 3.76 -2.05
N CYS A 10 -27.44 4.04 -3.22
CA CYS A 10 -27.99 3.59 -4.51
C CYS A 10 -27.11 2.57 -5.25
N GLY A 11 -25.93 2.22 -4.71
CA GLY A 11 -25.04 1.23 -5.31
C GLY A 11 -24.31 1.67 -6.58
N ALA A 12 -24.41 2.93 -6.99
CA ALA A 12 -23.68 3.45 -8.14
C ALA A 12 -22.18 3.58 -7.85
N ASP A 13 -21.34 3.20 -8.81
CA ASP A 13 -19.86 3.24 -8.74
C ASP A 13 -19.25 4.20 -9.79
N ASP A 14 -19.88 4.36 -10.95
CA ASP A 14 -19.40 5.19 -12.06
C ASP A 14 -19.53 6.71 -11.83
N ASP A 15 -20.46 7.11 -10.95
CA ASP A 15 -20.90 8.50 -10.77
C ASP A 15 -20.60 9.06 -9.36
N VAL A 16 -19.43 8.72 -8.81
CA VAL A 16 -18.97 9.21 -7.50
C VAL A 16 -17.82 10.21 -7.67
N THR A 17 -18.02 11.44 -7.19
CA THR A 17 -16.98 12.48 -7.18
C THR A 17 -16.40 12.65 -5.79
N GLY A 18 -15.10 12.96 -5.71
CA GLY A 18 -14.38 13.16 -4.44
C GLY A 18 -13.74 14.54 -4.34
N GLU A 19 -13.88 15.16 -3.17
CA GLU A 19 -13.22 16.41 -2.80
C GLU A 19 -12.39 16.19 -1.52
N PRO A 20 -11.10 16.55 -1.51
CA PRO A 20 -10.29 16.44 -0.31
C PRO A 20 -10.73 17.46 0.75
N LEU A 21 -10.75 17.05 2.01
CA LEU A 21 -10.99 17.91 3.16
C LEU A 21 -9.66 18.26 3.84
N ASP A 22 -9.62 19.37 4.56
CA ASP A 22 -8.42 19.81 5.31
C ASP A 22 -7.97 18.79 6.38
N SER A 23 -8.88 17.91 6.83
CA SER A 23 -8.59 16.80 7.75
C SER A 23 -7.78 15.65 7.11
N GLY A 24 -7.60 15.66 5.78
CA GLY A 24 -7.02 14.55 5.02
C GLY A 24 -8.03 13.47 4.62
N GLU A 25 -9.29 13.61 5.04
CA GLU A 25 -10.40 12.77 4.57
C GLU A 25 -10.88 13.21 3.18
N ILE A 26 -11.65 12.36 2.52
CA ILE A 26 -12.25 12.64 1.22
C ILE A 26 -13.76 12.67 1.38
N ARG A 27 -14.39 13.80 1.03
CA ARG A 27 -15.84 13.89 0.89
C ARG A 27 -16.23 13.34 -0.48
N LEU A 28 -17.00 12.27 -0.47
CA LEU A 28 -17.55 11.66 -1.66
C LEU A 28 -19.00 12.13 -1.85
N THR A 29 -19.38 12.41 -3.09
CA THR A 29 -20.73 12.78 -3.50
C THR A 29 -21.17 11.88 -4.64
N CYS A 30 -22.31 11.21 -4.48
CA CYS A 30 -22.92 10.46 -5.58
C CYS A 30 -23.71 11.41 -6.48
N ALA A 31 -23.46 11.40 -7.80
CA ALA A 31 -24.23 12.23 -8.73
C ALA A 31 -25.66 11.72 -8.92
N ALA A 32 -25.89 10.40 -8.86
CA ALA A 32 -27.19 9.77 -9.08
C ALA A 32 -28.22 10.06 -7.97
N CYS A 33 -27.85 9.86 -6.69
CA CYS A 33 -28.77 10.05 -5.56
C CYS A 33 -28.42 11.23 -4.65
N ARG A 34 -27.34 11.97 -4.95
CA ARG A 34 -26.89 13.18 -4.24
C ARG A 34 -26.49 12.97 -2.78
N VAL A 35 -26.41 11.72 -2.30
CA VAL A 35 -25.88 11.43 -0.96
C VAL A 35 -24.40 11.80 -0.89
N GLN A 36 -24.00 12.32 0.27
CA GLN A 36 -22.62 12.64 0.59
C GLN A 36 -22.16 11.81 1.77
N TRP A 37 -20.94 11.31 1.70
CA TRP A 37 -20.31 10.58 2.79
C TRP A 37 -18.81 10.87 2.84
N VAL A 38 -18.20 10.60 3.99
CA VAL A 38 -16.77 10.82 4.20
C VAL A 38 -16.05 9.48 4.20
N ARG A 39 -14.90 9.44 3.53
CA ARG A 39 -13.98 8.30 3.54
C ARG A 39 -12.61 8.77 4.02
N ASP A 40 -12.06 8.06 4.99
CA ASP A 40 -10.64 8.17 5.32
C ASP A 40 -9.81 7.36 4.30
N PRO A 41 -8.91 7.98 3.52
CA PRO A 41 -8.07 7.27 2.56
C PRO A 41 -6.92 6.50 3.24
N ARG A 42 -6.64 6.75 4.52
CA ARG A 42 -5.56 6.09 5.25
C ARG A 42 -5.87 4.59 5.40
N PRO A 43 -4.92 3.71 5.08
CA PRO A 43 -5.14 2.28 5.23
C PRO A 43 -5.31 1.93 6.71
N ARG A 44 -6.20 0.98 6.98
CA ARG A 44 -6.34 0.34 8.28
C ARG A 44 -5.95 -1.11 8.17
N CYS A 45 -5.43 -1.68 9.25
CA CYS A 45 -5.11 -3.09 9.30
C CYS A 45 -6.38 -3.94 9.09
N PRO A 46 -6.45 -4.81 8.08
CA PRO A 46 -7.62 -5.67 7.87
C PRO A 46 -7.78 -6.73 8.97
N THR A 47 -6.72 -7.01 9.74
CA THR A 47 -6.72 -8.02 10.79
C THR A 47 -7.14 -7.45 12.14
N CYS A 48 -6.54 -6.33 12.58
CA CYS A 48 -6.80 -5.75 13.91
C CYS A 48 -7.54 -4.41 13.90
N GLY A 49 -7.77 -3.81 12.73
CA GLY A 49 -8.47 -2.52 12.59
C GLY A 49 -7.63 -1.28 12.97
N SER A 50 -6.39 -1.45 13.43
CA SER A 50 -5.50 -0.35 13.80
C SER A 50 -5.16 0.55 12.61
N ASP A 51 -4.97 1.83 12.88
CA ASP A 51 -4.43 2.84 11.97
C ASP A 51 -2.91 3.02 12.10
N ASP A 52 -2.26 2.28 13.01
CA ASP A 52 -0.81 2.28 13.20
C ASP A 52 -0.11 1.43 12.12
N MET A 53 -0.03 2.03 10.94
CA MET A 53 0.50 1.43 9.72
C MET A 53 1.81 2.12 9.30
N TYR A 54 2.77 1.35 8.80
CA TYR A 54 4.03 1.87 8.25
C TYR A 54 4.18 1.56 6.77
N HIS A 55 4.92 2.41 6.07
CA HIS A 55 5.24 2.19 4.66
C HIS A 55 6.19 1.01 4.50
N ARG A 56 5.80 0.05 3.67
CA ARG A 56 6.60 -1.12 3.30
C ARG A 56 6.89 -1.04 1.80
N PRO A 57 8.00 -0.41 1.39
CA PRO A 57 8.31 -0.28 -0.02
C PRO A 57 8.68 -1.64 -0.63
N GLN A 58 7.97 -2.03 -1.68
CA GLN A 58 8.29 -3.17 -2.54
C GLN A 58 9.05 -2.69 -3.76
N ILE A 59 10.27 -3.19 -3.92
CA ILE A 59 11.13 -2.86 -5.05
C ILE A 59 10.85 -3.86 -6.17
N ILE A 60 10.44 -3.35 -7.33
CA ILE A 60 10.25 -4.15 -8.52
C ILE A 60 11.58 -4.16 -9.26
N LEU A 61 12.24 -5.32 -9.26
CA LEU A 61 13.53 -5.53 -9.93
C LEU A 61 13.32 -6.34 -11.20
N GLU A 62 13.94 -5.90 -12.29
CA GLU A 62 13.95 -6.64 -13.55
C GLU A 62 15.37 -6.83 -14.07
N LYS A 63 15.61 -7.95 -14.75
CA LYS A 63 16.89 -8.28 -15.35
C LYS A 63 17.12 -7.39 -16.57
N SER A 64 18.25 -6.68 -16.61
CA SER A 64 18.64 -5.87 -17.77
C SER A 64 19.40 -6.74 -18.79
N ARG A 65 20.73 -6.56 -18.89
CA ARG A 65 21.65 -7.39 -19.70
C ARG A 65 22.59 -8.18 -18.78
N GLY A 66 22.90 -9.42 -19.17
CA GLY A 66 23.76 -10.29 -18.35
C GLY A 66 23.10 -10.65 -17.02
N SER A 67 23.84 -10.59 -15.91
CA SER A 67 23.34 -10.86 -14.54
C SER A 67 22.90 -9.60 -13.78
N GLN A 68 22.92 -8.43 -14.42
CA GLN A 68 22.56 -7.17 -13.77
C GLN A 68 21.04 -7.07 -13.55
N MET A 69 20.64 -6.64 -12.35
CA MET A 69 19.28 -6.24 -12.02
C MET A 69 19.15 -4.72 -11.98
N SER A 70 18.04 -4.19 -12.47
CA SER A 70 17.69 -2.77 -12.38
C SER A 70 16.39 -2.60 -11.62
N ILE A 71 16.28 -1.52 -10.84
CA ILE A 71 15.02 -1.08 -10.25
C ILE A 71 14.16 -0.52 -11.38
N GLN A 72 12.98 -1.11 -11.59
CA GLN A 72 11.99 -0.62 -12.56
C GLN A 72 10.92 0.23 -11.88
N GLY A 73 10.70 0.02 -10.59
CA GLY A 73 9.72 0.78 -9.83
C GLY A 73 9.76 0.47 -8.35
N ILE A 74 9.06 1.31 -7.60
CA ILE A 74 8.84 1.14 -6.17
C ILE A 74 7.33 1.24 -5.95
N HIS A 75 6.74 0.17 -5.43
CA HIS A 75 5.35 0.15 -4.99
C HIS A 75 5.32 0.29 -3.47
N VAL A 76 4.49 1.17 -2.94
CA VAL A 76 4.35 1.32 -1.48
C VAL A 76 3.22 0.44 -1.01
N GLU A 77 3.55 -0.59 -0.24
CA GLU A 77 2.59 -1.34 0.57
C GLU A 77 2.55 -0.77 2.00
N TYR A 78 1.61 -1.26 2.81
CA TYR A 78 1.50 -0.89 4.21
C TYR A 78 1.60 -2.13 5.10
N GLY A 79 2.51 -2.09 6.08
CA GLY A 79 2.57 -3.05 7.18
C GLY A 79 1.87 -2.49 8.41
N CYS A 80 1.38 -3.37 9.30
CA CYS A 80 0.75 -2.97 10.55
C CYS A 80 1.72 -3.21 11.71
N HIS A 81 2.02 -2.19 12.51
CA HIS A 81 2.92 -2.33 13.65
C HIS A 81 2.43 -3.34 14.70
N VAL A 82 1.12 -3.55 14.80
CA VAL A 82 0.52 -4.49 15.76
C VAL A 82 0.60 -5.93 15.27
N CYS A 83 0.31 -6.18 13.99
CA CYS A 83 0.22 -7.56 13.45
C CYS A 83 1.53 -8.06 12.84
N ASP A 84 2.34 -7.17 12.27
CA ASP A 84 3.59 -7.46 11.60
C ASP A 84 4.62 -6.38 11.98
N PRO A 85 5.10 -6.37 13.24
CA PRO A 85 6.06 -5.37 13.67
C PRO A 85 7.37 -5.51 12.87
N PRO A 86 7.92 -4.41 12.32
CA PRO A 86 9.12 -4.50 11.50
C PRO A 86 10.31 -4.97 12.33
N GLU A 87 11.09 -5.91 11.80
CA GLU A 87 12.35 -6.31 12.40
C GLU A 87 13.31 -5.11 12.46
N VAL A 88 13.66 -4.67 13.66
CA VAL A 88 14.69 -3.63 13.84
C VAL A 88 16.06 -4.31 13.78
N ARG A 89 16.72 -4.23 12.63
CA ARG A 89 18.10 -4.71 12.48
C ARG A 89 19.08 -3.62 12.88
N VAL A 90 19.67 -3.78 14.06
CA VAL A 90 20.75 -2.91 14.53
C VAL A 90 22.03 -3.25 13.75
N ARG A 91 22.60 -2.25 13.07
CA ARG A 91 23.85 -2.40 12.30
C ARG A 91 24.98 -2.81 13.26
N GLY A 92 25.35 -4.09 13.25
CA GLY A 92 26.34 -4.68 14.17
C GLY A 92 26.08 -6.14 14.54
N GLY A 93 24.83 -6.62 14.40
CA GLY A 93 24.53 -8.06 14.41
C GLY A 93 24.73 -8.65 13.02
N ARG A 94 25.42 -9.79 12.90
CA ARG A 94 25.63 -10.51 11.64
C ARG A 94 24.31 -10.62 10.85
N SER A 95 24.20 -9.91 9.74
CA SER A 95 23.05 -10.00 8.83
C SER A 95 23.38 -10.96 7.69
N THR A 96 22.92 -12.21 7.79
CA THR A 96 22.95 -13.27 6.77
C THR A 96 21.90 -13.02 5.67
N HIS A 97 21.96 -11.86 5.00
CA HIS A 97 20.98 -11.51 3.95
C HIS A 97 21.59 -11.10 2.61
N LEU A 98 22.88 -11.36 2.41
CA LEU A 98 23.28 -11.68 1.04
C LEU A 98 22.83 -13.13 0.78
N PRO A 99 22.08 -13.42 -0.29
CA PRO A 99 21.92 -14.79 -0.73
C PRO A 99 23.32 -15.37 -0.96
N GLU A 100 23.62 -16.53 -0.38
CA GLU A 100 24.85 -17.27 -0.66
C GLU A 100 24.76 -17.79 -2.10
N ARG A 101 25.11 -16.92 -3.06
CA ARG A 101 25.22 -17.23 -4.49
C ARG A 101 23.88 -17.55 -5.17
N LEU A 102 23.52 -16.79 -6.20
CA LEU A 102 22.42 -17.16 -7.10
C LEU A 102 22.88 -18.37 -7.94
N GLU A 103 22.12 -19.46 -7.94
CA GLU A 103 22.39 -20.61 -8.80
C GLU A 103 22.34 -20.19 -10.27
N GLY A 104 23.45 -20.40 -11.01
CA GLY A 104 23.50 -20.17 -12.46
C GLY A 104 24.59 -19.21 -12.96
N SER A 105 25.45 -18.65 -12.11
CA SER A 105 26.68 -17.99 -12.59
C SER A 105 27.74 -19.04 -12.90
N GLN A 106 27.75 -19.54 -14.14
CA GLN A 106 28.97 -20.10 -14.76
C GLN A 106 29.74 -18.96 -15.43
#